data_AF-A0A087WVN5-F1
#
_entry.id   AF-A0A087WVN5-F1
#
_cell.length_a   1.000
_cell.length_b   1.000
_cell.length_c   1.000
_cell.angle_alpha   90.00
_cell.angle_beta   90.00
_cell.angle_gamma   90.00
#
_symmetry.space_group_name_H-M   'P 1'
#
loop_
_entity.id
_entity.type
_entity.pdbx_description
1 polymer ?
#
loop_
_entity_poly.entity_id
_entity_poly.type
_entity_poly.pdbx_seq_one_letter_code
_entity_poly.pdbx_strand_id
1 'polypeptide(L)'
;PASASQSARITEEPKVGIKTIKVYCQRMQEENITRALIVVQQGMTPSAKQSLVDMAPKYILEQFLQQELLINITEHESLSTSS
;
A
#
# COMPACT_ATOMS: atom_id res chain seq x y z
N PRO A 1 21.14 0.83 -9.79
CA PRO A 1 20.87 1.14 -8.37
C PRO A 1 19.69 0.30 -7.89
N ALA A 2 19.85 -0.37 -6.75
CA ALA A 2 19.12 -1.54 -6.27
C ALA A 2 17.62 -1.60 -6.63
N SER A 3 17.23 -2.73 -7.22
CA SER A 3 15.87 -3.15 -7.53
C SER A 3 14.94 -2.94 -6.33
N ALA A 4 14.17 -1.86 -6.34
CA ALA A 4 13.07 -1.67 -5.40
C ALA A 4 12.00 -2.71 -5.76
N SER A 5 12.00 -3.83 -5.06
CA SER A 5 10.97 -4.85 -5.21
C SER A 5 9.68 -4.28 -4.63
N GLN A 6 8.69 -4.04 -5.49
CA GLN A 6 7.39 -3.50 -5.10
C GLN A 6 6.44 -4.66 -4.85
N SER A 7 5.81 -4.71 -3.69
CA SER A 7 4.90 -5.82 -3.31
C SER A 7 3.49 -5.29 -3.04
N ALA A 8 2.49 -5.82 -3.74
CA ALA A 8 1.09 -5.51 -3.52
C ALA A 8 0.40 -6.70 -2.82
N ARG A 9 -0.33 -6.44 -1.72
CA ARG A 9 -1.03 -7.50 -0.99
C ARG A 9 -2.43 -7.05 -0.55
N ILE A 10 -3.38 -7.96 -0.70
CA ILE A 10 -4.79 -7.74 -0.35
C ILE A 10 -5.02 -8.29 1.06
N THR A 11 -5.62 -7.49 1.94
CA THR A 11 -6.02 -7.95 3.27
C THR A 11 -7.52 -8.23 3.29
N GLU A 12 -7.90 -9.40 3.80
CA GLU A 12 -9.31 -9.78 4.00
C GLU A 12 -9.89 -9.21 5.32
N GLU A 13 -9.03 -8.59 6.14
CA GLU A 13 -9.47 -7.94 7.38
C GLU A 13 -10.27 -6.66 7.06
N PRO A 14 -11.49 -6.50 7.59
CA PRO A 14 -12.30 -5.32 7.33
C PRO A 14 -11.61 -4.04 7.82
N LYS A 15 -10.88 -4.13 8.94
CA LYS A 15 -10.17 -3.00 9.55
C LYS A 15 -8.76 -3.42 9.95
N VAL A 16 -7.76 -2.76 9.37
CA VAL A 16 -6.35 -3.09 9.63
C VAL A 16 -5.84 -2.39 10.90
N GLY A 17 -5.31 -3.21 11.80
CA GLY A 17 -4.71 -2.78 13.06
C GLY A 17 -3.19 -2.59 12.99
N ILE A 18 -2.62 -1.97 14.03
CA ILE A 18 -1.17 -1.73 14.14
C ILE A 18 -0.35 -3.03 14.15
N LYS A 19 -0.91 -4.13 14.70
CA LYS A 19 -0.24 -5.44 14.72
C LYS A 19 0.05 -5.92 13.30
N THR A 20 -0.96 -5.86 12.43
CA THR A 20 -0.85 -6.24 11.02
C THR A 20 0.20 -5.36 10.31
N ILE A 21 0.18 -4.04 10.50
CA ILE A 21 1.19 -3.14 9.91
C ILE A 21 2.60 -3.46 10.36
N LYS A 22 2.83 -3.71 11.66
CA LYS A 22 4.16 -4.06 12.17
C LYS A 22 4.72 -5.31 11.52
N VAL A 23 3.90 -6.35 11.39
CA VAL A 23 4.28 -7.60 10.71
C VAL A 23 4.62 -7.34 9.24
N TYR A 24 3.81 -6.52 8.55
CA TYR A 24 4.08 -6.13 7.17
C TYR A 24 5.41 -5.40 7.01
N CYS A 25 5.67 -4.43 7.88
CA CYS A 25 6.87 -3.63 7.78
C CYS A 25 8.14 -4.41 8.14
N GLN A 26 8.05 -5.37 9.05
CA GLN A 26 9.15 -6.30 9.31
C GLN A 26 9.46 -7.12 8.05
N ARG A 27 8.44 -7.64 7.37
CA ARG A 27 8.63 -8.37 6.11
C ARG A 27 9.19 -7.49 5.01
N MET A 28 8.74 -6.25 4.90
CA MET A 28 9.31 -5.29 3.95
C MET A 28 10.82 -5.08 4.18
N GLN A 29 11.25 -5.05 5.44
CA GLN A 29 12.67 -4.96 5.78
C GLN A 29 13.43 -6.24 5.41
N GLU A 30 12.89 -7.42 5.76
CA GLU A 30 13.50 -8.72 5.45
C GLU A 30 13.64 -8.95 3.94
N GLU A 31 12.63 -8.59 3.16
CA GLU A 31 12.59 -8.77 1.71
C GLU A 31 13.17 -7.56 0.94
N ASN A 32 13.71 -6.56 1.63
CA ASN A 32 14.26 -5.33 1.03
C ASN A 32 13.26 -4.59 0.12
N ILE A 33 11.98 -4.64 0.49
CA ILE A 33 10.88 -3.94 -0.17
C ILE A 33 10.83 -2.52 0.38
N THR A 34 11.06 -1.53 -0.48
CA THR A 34 10.97 -0.11 -0.10
C THR A 34 9.58 0.46 -0.31
N ARG A 35 8.77 -0.17 -1.17
CA ARG A 35 7.40 0.25 -1.50
C ARG A 35 6.45 -0.93 -1.50
N ALA A 36 5.33 -0.78 -0.81
CA ALA A 36 4.26 -1.76 -0.82
C ALA A 36 2.88 -1.10 -0.88
N LEU A 37 1.93 -1.88 -1.37
CA LEU A 37 0.53 -1.48 -1.49
C LEU A 37 -0.32 -2.41 -0.63
N ILE A 38 -1.19 -1.84 0.19
CA ILE A 38 -2.13 -2.60 1.03
C ILE A 38 -3.57 -2.20 0.73
N VAL A 39 -4.38 -3.22 0.44
CA VAL A 39 -5.80 -3.04 0.16
C VAL A 39 -6.61 -3.35 1.42
N VAL A 40 -7.45 -2.42 1.84
CA VAL A 40 -8.29 -2.50 3.04
C VAL A 40 -9.76 -2.27 2.70
N GLN A 41 -10.69 -2.90 3.42
CA GLN A 41 -12.12 -2.76 3.10
C GLN A 41 -12.77 -1.53 3.75
N GLN A 42 -12.64 -1.37 5.07
CA GLN A 42 -13.17 -0.20 5.82
C GLN A 42 -12.09 0.81 6.22
N GLY A 43 -10.82 0.48 6.02
CA GLY A 43 -9.70 1.38 6.33
C GLY A 43 -8.78 0.89 7.46
N MET A 44 -7.91 1.80 7.91
CA MET A 44 -6.92 1.55 8.96
C MET A 44 -7.25 2.26 10.28
N THR A 45 -6.84 1.66 11.39
CA THR A 45 -6.82 2.33 12.70
C THR A 45 -5.85 3.52 12.72
N PRO A 46 -6.08 4.56 13.55
CA PRO A 46 -5.17 5.71 13.66
C PRO A 46 -3.73 5.28 14.01
N SER A 47 -3.58 4.31 14.92
CA SER A 47 -2.28 3.77 15.30
C SER A 47 -1.57 3.06 14.15
N ALA A 48 -2.32 2.38 13.28
CA ALA A 48 -1.77 1.78 12.06
C ALA A 48 -1.28 2.84 11.08
N LYS A 49 -2.07 3.91 10.85
CA LYS A 49 -1.68 5.04 9.99
C LYS A 49 -0.42 5.75 10.50
N GLN A 50 -0.33 5.97 11.81
CA GLN A 50 0.84 6.58 12.42
C GLN A 50 2.12 5.78 12.12
N SER A 51 2.04 4.45 12.21
CA SER A 51 3.17 3.58 11.86
C SER A 51 3.62 3.76 10.41
N LEU A 52 2.72 4.05 9.46
CA LEU A 52 3.10 4.33 8.07
C LEU A 52 3.92 5.62 7.95
N VAL A 53 3.49 6.66 8.66
CA VAL A 53 4.17 7.96 8.68
C VAL A 53 5.56 7.83 9.30
N ASP A 54 5.68 7.09 10.41
CA ASP A 54 6.94 6.88 11.12
C ASP A 54 7.97 6.12 10.26
N MET A 55 7.52 5.37 9.25
CA MET A 55 8.36 4.57 8.36
C MET A 55 8.70 5.27 7.05
N ALA A 56 7.94 6.30 6.68
CA ALA A 56 8.26 7.16 5.56
C ALA A 56 9.47 8.07 5.90
N PRO A 57 10.29 8.45 4.91
CA PRO A 57 10.23 8.06 3.49
C PRO A 57 10.95 6.74 3.19
N LYS A 58 11.54 6.09 4.20
CA LYS A 58 12.40 4.91 4.02
C LYS A 58 11.61 3.70 3.50
N TYR A 59 10.40 3.49 4.02
CA TYR A 59 9.45 2.48 3.57
C TYR A 59 8.11 3.15 3.32
N ILE A 60 7.60 3.04 2.09
CA ILE A 60 6.34 3.64 1.69
C ILE A 60 5.31 2.52 1.60
N LEU A 61 4.31 2.55 2.48
CA LEU A 61 3.18 1.64 2.43
C LEU A 61 1.92 2.45 2.13
N GLU A 62 1.39 2.31 0.92
CA GLU A 62 0.20 3.05 0.49
C GLU A 62 -1.05 2.21 0.76
N GLN A 63 -2.03 2.81 1.42
CA GLN A 63 -3.32 2.17 1.68
C GLN A 63 -4.34 2.54 0.60
N PHE A 64 -4.97 1.52 0.02
CA PHE A 64 -6.05 1.64 -0.94
C PHE A 64 -7.32 1.03 -0.38
N LEU A 65 -8.46 1.68 -0.57
CA LEU A 65 -9.74 1.06 -0.25
C LEU A 65 -10.10 0.04 -1.34
N GLN A 66 -10.64 -1.11 -0.96
CA GLN A 66 -11.14 -2.10 -1.92
C GLN A 66 -12.18 -1.47 -2.87
N GLN A 67 -12.93 -0.48 -2.39
CA GLN A 67 -13.89 0.30 -3.18
C GLN A 67 -13.22 1.21 -4.23
N GLU A 68 -11.99 1.68 -3.98
CA GLU A 68 -11.24 2.52 -4.93
C GLU A 68 -10.58 1.67 -6.04
N LEU A 69 -10.24 0.41 -5.77
CA LEU A 69 -9.71 -0.50 -6.79
C LEU A 69 -10.72 -0.86 -7.88
N LEU A 70 -12.02 -0.86 -7.55
CA LEU A 70 -13.10 -1.10 -8.53
C LEU A 70 -13.20 0.00 -9.60
N ILE A 71 -12.57 1.16 -9.39
CA ILE A 71 -12.56 2.29 -10.33
C ILE A 71 -11.38 2.17 -11.31
N ASN A 72 -10.36 1.36 -11.00
CA ASN A 72 -9.09 1.29 -11.74
C ASN A 72 -9.01 0.14 -12.77
N ILE A 73 -10.10 -0.15 -13.48
CA ILE A 73 -10.04 -0.74 -14.83
C ILE A 73 -10.47 0.26 -15.92
N THR A 74 -10.68 1.53 -15.58
CA THR A 74 -11.17 2.58 -16.51
C THR A 74 -10.24 3.80 -16.66
N GLU A 75 -8.96 3.71 -16.33
CA GLU A 75 -8.00 4.80 -16.64
C GLU A 75 -6.77 4.32 -17.46
N HIS A 76 -6.93 3.25 -18.21
CA HIS A 76 -5.97 2.85 -19.25
C HIS A 76 -6.38 3.40 -20.63
N GLU A 77 -6.69 4.69 -20.73
CA GLU A 77 -6.69 5.42 -22.02
C GLU A 77 -6.33 6.91 -21.82
N SER A 78 -5.18 7.18 -21.21
CA SER A 78 -4.53 8.50 -21.36
C SER A 78 -3.33 8.38 -22.29
N LEU A 79 -3.56 8.02 -23.55
CA LEU A 79 -2.60 8.26 -24.64
C LEU A 79 -3.33 8.39 -25.98
N SER A 80 -3.78 9.61 -26.30
CA SER A 80 -3.79 10.19 -27.65
C SER A 80 -4.01 11.69 -27.48
N THR A 81 -2.97 12.41 -27.06
CA THR A 81 -2.26 13.37 -27.93
C THR A 81 -3.20 14.36 -28.62
N SER A 82 -3.17 15.58 -28.09
CA SER A 82 -3.48 16.83 -28.79
C SER A 82 -3.21 16.78 -30.30
N SER A 83 -4.20 17.15 -31.09
CA SER A 83 -4.03 17.76 -32.41
C SER A 83 -4.97 18.95 -32.50
#